data_AF-A0A1A7ZT29-F1
#
_entry.id   AF-A0A1A7ZT29-F1
#
_cell.length_a   1.000
_cell.length_b   1.000
_cell.length_c   1.000
_cell.angle_alpha   90.00
_cell.angle_beta   90.00
_cell.angle_gamma   90.00
#
_symmetry.space_group_name_H-M   'P 1'
#
loop_
_entity.id
_entity.type
_entity.pdbx_description
1 polymer ?
#
loop_
_entity_poly.entity_id
_entity_poly.type
_entity_poly.pdbx_seq_one_letter_code
_entity_poly.pdbx_strand_id
1 'polypeptide(L)'
;MAASMRLLVRQLARLSHRKVTSTVSGVSCRSACCWRTSSGRCFSDAAEDRSTHFGFETVSEAEKAKRVYKVFENVAQKYDVMNDAMSLGIHRLWKDVLLHVMHPQPGARLLDVAGGTGDIAVRFLDYVRYQLERQKRRDTPSGQGSSWQDISDDRRRESSAVVCDINKEMLKMGKQKADRMGVVSGLSWVVGDAEELPFDDDQFDIYTIAFGIRNVTRMDQALQEALRVLKPGGRFMCLEFSKVTNPVLARLYDAYSFQVIPVLGEVIAGDWKSYQYLVESIRKFPNQQEFKGMMEDAGFYCVQHHDLTGGVVALHSGFKL
;
A
#
# COMPACT_ATOMS: atom_id res chain seq x y z
N MET A 1 -7.51 -6.29 -35.24
CA MET A 1 -8.57 -6.67 -34.27
C MET A 1 -8.40 -6.07 -32.86
N ALA A 2 -7.30 -5.38 -32.53
CA ALA A 2 -7.09 -4.80 -31.18
C ALA A 2 -7.69 -3.39 -30.95
N ALA A 3 -8.22 -2.73 -31.99
CA ALA A 3 -8.79 -1.38 -31.88
C ALA A 3 -10.25 -1.35 -31.38
N SER A 4 -10.99 -2.46 -31.51
CA SER A 4 -12.43 -2.50 -31.22
C SER A 4 -12.78 -2.71 -29.74
N MET A 5 -11.86 -3.27 -28.93
CA MET A 5 -12.09 -3.48 -27.48
C MET A 5 -11.90 -2.21 -26.64
N ARG A 6 -11.13 -1.22 -27.11
CA ARG A 6 -10.89 0.05 -26.40
C ARG A 6 -12.10 1.00 -26.42
N LEU A 7 -13.03 0.79 -27.36
CA LEU A 7 -14.27 1.57 -27.48
C LEU A 7 -15.39 0.99 -26.60
N LEU A 8 -15.43 -0.33 -26.40
CA LEU A 8 -16.47 -0.98 -25.58
C LEU A 8 -16.39 -0.60 -24.09
N VAL A 9 -15.17 -0.45 -23.56
CA VAL A 9 -14.93 -0.07 -22.16
C VAL A 9 -15.35 1.39 -21.89
N ARG A 10 -15.38 2.25 -22.91
CA ARG A 10 -15.81 3.66 -22.77
C ARG A 10 -17.32 3.83 -22.74
N GLN A 11 -18.11 2.88 -23.25
CA GLN A 11 -19.58 2.98 -23.31
C GLN A 11 -20.28 2.46 -22.05
N LEU A 12 -19.67 1.54 -21.30
CA LEU A 12 -20.28 0.98 -20.08
C LEU A 12 -20.14 1.88 -18.84
N ALA A 13 -19.25 2.88 -18.86
CA ALA A 13 -19.05 3.81 -17.75
C ALA A 13 -20.03 5.01 -17.74
N ARG A 14 -21.01 5.09 -18.66
CA ARG A 14 -21.95 6.23 -18.79
C ARG A 14 -23.39 5.94 -18.33
N LEU A 15 -23.67 4.79 -17.74
CA LEU A 15 -25.02 4.42 -17.28
C LEU A 15 -25.01 4.01 -15.80
N SER A 16 -24.65 4.94 -14.91
CA SER A 16 -25.09 4.85 -13.51
C SER A 16 -25.06 6.24 -12.85
N HIS A 17 -26.00 7.08 -13.27
CA HIS A 17 -26.43 8.23 -12.49
C HIS A 17 -27.92 8.08 -12.22
N ARG A 18 -28.26 7.57 -11.03
CA ARG A 18 -29.58 7.78 -10.44
C ARG A 18 -29.42 8.52 -9.11
N LYS A 19 -29.94 9.74 -9.11
CA LYS A 19 -30.14 10.58 -7.93
C LYS A 19 -31.05 9.85 -6.93
N VAL A 20 -30.67 9.84 -5.66
CA VAL A 20 -31.57 9.58 -4.54
C VAL A 20 -31.52 10.80 -3.64
N THR A 21 -32.61 11.56 -3.65
CA THR A 21 -32.96 12.59 -2.68
C THR A 21 -33.62 11.92 -1.47
N SER A 22 -33.15 12.23 -0.27
CA SER A 22 -33.89 11.98 0.98
C SER A 22 -33.74 13.17 1.91
N THR A 23 -34.88 13.72 2.28
CA THR A 23 -35.11 14.81 3.23
C THR A 23 -35.46 14.29 4.62
N VAL A 24 -35.32 15.19 5.62
CA VAL A 24 -35.93 15.20 6.98
C VAL A 24 -35.12 14.39 8.02
N SER A 25 -34.85 14.81 9.25
CA SER A 25 -35.26 15.93 10.12
C SER A 25 -34.22 16.10 11.24
N GLY A 26 -34.05 17.32 11.74
CA GLY A 26 -33.23 17.61 12.90
C GLY A 26 -33.77 17.03 14.22
N VAL A 27 -32.86 16.64 15.09
CA VAL A 27 -33.09 16.49 16.52
C VAL A 27 -31.92 17.16 17.24
N SER A 28 -32.22 18.24 17.95
CA SER A 28 -31.29 18.87 18.89
C SER A 28 -31.24 18.03 20.15
N CYS A 29 -30.06 17.71 20.66
CA CYS A 29 -29.92 17.22 22.03
C CYS A 29 -28.76 17.90 22.74
N ARG A 30 -29.03 18.23 24.00
CA ARG A 30 -28.41 19.27 24.82
C ARG A 30 -27.05 18.84 25.38
N SER A 31 -26.11 19.77 25.36
CA SER A 31 -24.84 19.69 26.09
C SER A 31 -25.08 19.69 27.60
N ALA A 32 -24.58 18.66 28.29
CA ALA A 32 -24.37 18.67 29.72
C ALA A 32 -22.87 18.48 29.99
N CYS A 33 -22.23 19.58 30.36
CA CYS A 33 -20.85 19.64 30.80
C CYS A 33 -20.78 19.05 32.22
N CYS A 34 -20.02 17.96 32.39
CA CYS A 34 -19.69 17.42 33.71
C CYS A 34 -18.18 17.21 33.78
N TRP A 35 -17.51 18.18 34.40
CA TRP A 35 -16.13 18.09 34.82
C TRP A 35 -16.02 16.97 35.86
N ARG A 36 -15.24 15.93 35.57
CA ARG A 36 -14.78 14.99 36.60
C ARG A 36 -13.27 14.95 36.62
N THR A 37 -12.80 15.15 37.84
CA THR A 37 -11.43 15.30 38.30
C THR A 37 -10.62 14.03 38.10
N SER A 38 -9.34 14.25 37.80
CA SER A 38 -8.28 13.26 37.66
C SER A 38 -8.06 12.50 38.97
N SER A 39 -8.23 11.18 38.94
CA SER A 39 -7.55 10.27 39.86
C SER A 39 -6.60 9.40 39.06
N GLY A 40 -5.30 9.58 39.34
CA GLY A 40 -4.23 8.83 38.72
C GLY A 40 -4.42 7.33 38.91
N ARG A 41 -4.39 6.59 37.81
CA ARG A 41 -4.11 5.16 37.83
C ARG A 41 -2.69 5.01 37.30
N CYS A 42 -1.80 4.58 38.19
CA CYS A 42 -0.54 3.97 37.80
C CYS A 42 -0.87 2.78 36.89
N PHE A 43 -0.65 2.93 35.59
CA PHE A 43 -0.55 1.79 34.69
C PHE A 43 0.78 1.12 35.02
N SER A 44 0.67 -0.07 35.60
CA SER A 44 1.78 -1.02 35.60
C SER A 44 1.92 -1.51 34.17
N ASP A 45 3.11 -1.39 33.61
CA ASP A 45 3.55 -2.08 32.39
C ASP A 45 3.52 -3.59 32.66
N ALA A 46 2.34 -4.19 32.51
CA ALA A 46 2.24 -5.59 32.17
C ALA A 46 2.26 -5.65 30.64
N ALA A 47 3.45 -5.83 30.07
CA ALA A 47 3.55 -6.35 28.72
C ALA A 47 2.88 -7.73 28.72
N GLU A 48 1.59 -7.77 28.41
CA GLU A 48 0.90 -9.02 28.13
C GLU A 48 1.70 -9.75 27.06
N ASP A 49 2.06 -11.01 27.33
CA ASP A 49 2.73 -11.90 26.40
C ASP A 49 1.73 -12.30 25.30
N ARG A 50 1.38 -11.34 24.45
CA ARG A 50 0.43 -11.51 23.36
C ARG A 50 1.05 -12.39 22.30
N SER A 51 0.25 -13.30 21.78
CA SER A 51 0.66 -14.25 20.76
C SER A 51 0.05 -13.90 19.41
N THR A 52 0.77 -14.26 18.36
CA THR A 52 0.45 -13.99 16.96
C THR A 52 0.93 -15.16 16.10
N HIS A 53 0.77 -15.07 14.79
CA HIS A 53 1.15 -16.14 13.87
C HIS A 53 2.40 -15.81 13.06
N PHE A 54 3.35 -16.74 13.05
CA PHE A 54 4.44 -16.81 12.08
C PHE A 54 4.17 -18.02 11.17
N GLY A 55 3.56 -17.76 10.02
CA GLY A 55 3.06 -18.82 9.16
C GLY A 55 2.00 -19.66 9.91
N PHE A 56 2.20 -20.97 10.02
CA PHE A 56 1.30 -21.84 10.77
C PHE A 56 1.63 -21.99 12.27
N GLU A 57 2.77 -21.45 12.71
CA GLU A 57 3.18 -21.47 14.12
C GLU A 57 2.57 -20.29 14.89
N THR A 58 2.17 -20.53 16.14
CA THR A 58 1.81 -19.47 17.10
C THR A 58 3.06 -19.11 17.91
N VAL A 59 3.42 -17.83 17.91
CA VAL A 59 4.63 -17.27 18.54
C VAL A 59 4.28 -15.99 19.29
N SER A 60 5.16 -15.48 20.15
CA SER A 60 4.95 -14.15 20.74
C SER A 60 5.12 -13.04 19.69
N GLU A 61 4.50 -11.88 19.91
CA GLU A 61 4.63 -10.73 19.00
C GLU A 61 6.09 -10.31 18.77
N ALA A 62 6.88 -10.25 19.85
CA ALA A 62 8.30 -9.93 19.78
C ALA A 62 9.11 -10.97 18.99
N GLU A 63 8.72 -12.24 19.07
CA GLU A 63 9.36 -13.30 18.30
C GLU A 63 9.00 -13.22 16.81
N LYS A 64 7.72 -12.96 16.47
CA LYS A 64 7.29 -12.76 15.08
C LYS A 64 8.11 -11.67 14.40
N ALA A 65 8.19 -10.49 15.02
CA ALA A 65 8.91 -9.34 14.45
C ALA A 65 10.38 -9.70 14.13
N LYS A 66 11.06 -10.39 15.06
CA LYS A 66 12.46 -10.84 14.87
C LYS A 66 12.60 -11.85 13.74
N ARG A 67 11.72 -12.86 13.69
CA ARG A 67 11.76 -13.91 12.64
C ARG A 67 11.49 -13.32 11.26
N VAL A 68 10.49 -12.46 11.14
CA VAL A 68 10.15 -11.74 9.90
C VAL A 68 11.32 -10.89 9.43
N TYR A 69 11.92 -10.09 10.32
CA TYR A 69 13.10 -9.28 9.98
C TYR A 69 14.21 -10.13 9.37
N LYS A 70 14.52 -11.28 9.98
CA LYS A 70 15.56 -12.20 9.51
C LYS A 70 15.24 -12.83 8.15
N VAL A 71 13.98 -13.16 7.88
CA VAL A 71 13.54 -13.63 6.55
C VAL A 71 13.89 -12.57 5.50
N PHE A 72 13.49 -11.32 5.71
CA PHE A 72 13.74 -10.25 4.74
C PHE A 72 15.21 -9.87 4.61
N GLU A 73 15.99 -9.93 5.69
CA GLU A 73 17.43 -9.72 5.65
C GLU A 73 18.13 -10.76 4.75
N ASN A 74 17.76 -12.04 4.86
CA ASN A 74 18.32 -13.11 4.03
C ASN A 74 17.93 -12.99 2.56
N VAL A 75 16.70 -12.57 2.27
CA VAL A 75 16.20 -12.50 0.88
C VAL A 75 16.40 -11.14 0.22
N ALA A 76 16.88 -10.10 0.92
CA ALA A 76 16.96 -8.74 0.39
C ALA A 76 17.67 -8.64 -0.97
N GLN A 77 18.78 -9.38 -1.15
CA GLN A 77 19.53 -9.41 -2.42
C GLN A 77 18.80 -10.12 -3.56
N LYS A 78 17.89 -11.05 -3.23
CA LYS A 78 17.17 -11.91 -4.18
C LYS A 78 15.68 -11.59 -4.26
N TYR A 79 15.22 -10.54 -3.58
CA TYR A 79 13.80 -10.23 -3.40
C TYR A 79 13.08 -9.98 -4.73
N ASP A 80 13.70 -9.24 -5.65
CA ASP A 80 13.13 -8.99 -6.98
C ASP A 80 13.05 -10.29 -7.80
N VAL A 81 14.10 -11.12 -7.77
CA VAL A 81 14.14 -12.42 -8.45
C VAL A 81 13.07 -13.36 -7.91
N MET A 82 12.91 -13.38 -6.58
CA MET A 82 11.87 -14.13 -5.89
C MET A 82 10.48 -13.70 -6.37
N ASN A 83 10.19 -12.40 -6.36
CA ASN A 83 8.89 -11.90 -6.82
C ASN A 83 8.62 -12.21 -8.30
N ASP A 84 9.63 -12.07 -9.17
CA ASP A 84 9.51 -12.41 -10.58
C ASP A 84 9.21 -13.90 -10.77
N ALA A 85 9.93 -14.79 -10.08
CA ALA A 85 9.75 -16.24 -10.16
C ALA A 85 8.36 -16.68 -9.66
N MET A 86 7.93 -16.17 -8.50
CA MET A 86 6.69 -16.62 -7.86
C MET A 86 5.44 -16.18 -8.62
N SER A 87 5.47 -14.95 -9.14
CA SER A 87 4.33 -14.36 -9.87
C SER A 87 4.43 -14.53 -11.38
N LEU A 88 5.49 -15.17 -11.89
CA LEU A 88 5.81 -15.21 -13.32
C LEU A 88 5.85 -13.79 -13.94
N GLY A 89 6.36 -12.82 -13.19
CA GLY A 89 6.43 -11.40 -13.56
C GLY A 89 5.11 -10.62 -13.51
N ILE A 90 3.96 -11.26 -13.24
CA ILE A 90 2.63 -10.62 -13.26
C ILE A 90 2.52 -9.54 -12.19
N HIS A 91 3.29 -9.63 -11.10
CA HIS A 91 3.28 -8.61 -10.04
C HIS A 91 3.59 -7.20 -10.55
N ARG A 92 4.36 -7.06 -11.63
CA ARG A 92 4.66 -5.76 -12.25
C ARG A 92 3.39 -5.11 -12.78
N LEU A 93 2.50 -5.90 -13.38
CA LEU A 93 1.19 -5.43 -13.86
C LEU A 93 0.27 -5.07 -12.70
N TRP A 94 0.28 -5.82 -11.60
CA TRP A 94 -0.50 -5.46 -10.42
C TRP A 94 -0.08 -4.12 -9.84
N LYS A 95 1.23 -3.85 -9.79
CA LYS A 95 1.77 -2.55 -9.37
C LYS A 95 1.39 -1.43 -10.36
N ASP A 96 1.38 -1.69 -11.66
CA ASP A 96 0.88 -0.72 -12.65
C ASP A 96 -0.62 -0.42 -12.46
N VAL A 97 -1.43 -1.43 -12.15
CA VAL A 97 -2.85 -1.25 -11.82
C VAL A 97 -3.00 -0.41 -10.55
N LEU A 98 -2.18 -0.66 -9.51
CA LEU A 98 -2.17 0.17 -8.30
C LEU A 98 -1.95 1.65 -8.65
N LEU A 99 -0.93 1.98 -9.45
CA LEU A 99 -0.67 3.37 -9.84
C LEU A 99 -1.81 3.97 -10.70
N HIS A 100 -2.41 3.17 -11.57
CA HIS A 100 -3.54 3.60 -12.37
C HIS A 100 -4.78 3.92 -11.51
N VAL A 101 -5.09 3.07 -10.53
CA VAL A 101 -6.21 3.29 -9.61
C VAL A 101 -5.91 4.41 -8.62
N MET A 102 -4.66 4.57 -8.20
CA MET A 102 -4.18 5.66 -7.36
C MET A 102 -4.40 7.01 -8.06
N HIS A 103 -4.10 7.04 -9.36
CA HIS A 103 -4.26 8.20 -10.23
C HIS A 103 -3.68 9.50 -9.61
N PRO A 104 -2.41 9.46 -9.14
CA PRO A 104 -1.85 10.52 -8.33
C PRO A 104 -1.79 11.84 -9.10
N GLN A 105 -2.04 12.94 -8.39
CA GLN A 105 -2.01 14.29 -8.92
C GLN A 105 -0.65 14.95 -8.66
N PRO A 106 -0.20 15.86 -9.54
CA PRO A 106 0.99 16.64 -9.28
C PRO A 106 0.91 17.42 -7.96
N GLY A 107 2.01 17.39 -7.21
CA GLY A 107 2.14 17.98 -5.87
C GLY A 107 1.70 17.09 -4.71
N ALA A 108 1.20 15.88 -4.98
CA ALA A 108 0.90 14.90 -3.95
C ALA A 108 2.17 14.41 -3.23
N ARG A 109 2.05 14.17 -1.93
CA ARG A 109 3.04 13.50 -1.07
C ARG A 109 2.63 12.05 -0.81
N LEU A 110 3.47 11.12 -1.22
CA LEU A 110 3.31 9.68 -1.02
C LEU A 110 4.14 9.21 0.18
N LEU A 111 3.55 8.35 1.00
CA LEU A 111 4.27 7.46 1.92
C LEU A 111 4.11 6.01 1.46
N ASP A 112 5.23 5.34 1.16
CA ASP A 112 5.27 3.93 0.75
C ASP A 112 5.90 3.08 1.88
N VAL A 113 5.05 2.40 2.64
CA VAL A 113 5.43 1.61 3.82
C VAL A 113 5.68 0.16 3.43
N ALA A 114 6.68 -0.46 4.07
CA ALA A 114 7.24 -1.76 3.69
C ALA A 114 7.67 -1.79 2.21
N GLY A 115 8.04 -0.63 1.69
CA GLY A 115 8.39 -0.39 0.30
C GLY A 115 9.88 -0.45 0.04
N GLY A 116 10.68 -1.17 0.83
CA GLY A 116 12.14 -1.00 0.88
C GLY A 116 12.90 -1.07 -0.45
N THR A 117 12.35 -1.66 -1.51
CA THR A 117 12.94 -1.63 -2.87
C THR A 117 12.66 -0.35 -3.67
N GLY A 118 11.69 0.46 -3.24
CA GLY A 118 11.26 1.72 -3.84
C GLY A 118 10.47 1.59 -5.14
N ASP A 119 10.04 0.39 -5.55
CA ASP A 119 9.38 0.20 -6.87
C ASP A 119 8.09 1.03 -7.01
N ILE A 120 7.24 1.09 -5.97
CA ILE A 120 6.01 1.90 -6.02
C ILE A 120 6.33 3.40 -5.98
N ALA A 121 7.22 3.82 -5.07
CA ALA A 121 7.63 5.21 -4.95
C ALA A 121 8.25 5.77 -6.24
N VAL A 122 9.12 5.00 -6.91
CA VAL A 122 9.71 5.38 -8.19
C VAL A 122 8.65 5.48 -9.28
N ARG A 123 7.76 4.48 -9.40
CA ARG A 123 6.64 4.52 -10.37
C ARG A 123 5.72 5.72 -10.15
N PHE A 124 5.46 6.09 -8.89
CA PHE A 124 4.68 7.25 -8.54
C PHE A 124 5.33 8.54 -9.05
N LEU A 125 6.62 8.74 -8.79
CA LEU A 125 7.35 9.93 -9.23
C LEU A 125 7.39 10.03 -10.76
N ASP A 126 7.66 8.92 -11.45
CA ASP A 126 7.68 8.87 -12.91
C ASP A 126 6.30 9.17 -13.51
N TYR A 127 5.24 8.62 -12.92
CA TYR A 127 3.87 8.87 -13.35
C TYR A 127 3.49 10.35 -13.22
N VAL A 128 3.82 10.98 -12.08
CA VAL A 128 3.53 12.40 -11.87
C VAL A 128 4.37 13.31 -12.77
N ARG A 129 5.66 13.02 -12.93
CA ARG A 129 6.55 13.75 -13.87
C ARG A 129 5.98 13.72 -15.28
N TYR A 130 5.57 12.54 -15.73
CA TYR A 130 4.94 12.38 -17.05
C TYR A 130 3.65 13.21 -17.18
N GLN A 131 2.80 13.26 -16.16
CA GLN A 131 1.61 14.12 -16.19
C GLN A 131 1.95 15.60 -16.30
N LEU A 132 2.93 16.07 -15.52
CA LEU A 132 3.40 17.46 -15.54
C LEU A 132 3.96 17.83 -16.92
N GLU A 133 4.78 16.98 -17.52
CA GLU A 133 5.31 17.19 -18.86
C GLU A 133 4.20 17.28 -19.92
N ARG A 134 3.17 16.44 -19.80
CA ARG A 134 2.01 16.50 -20.70
C ARG A 134 1.19 17.77 -20.54
N GLN A 135 1.03 18.28 -19.31
CA GLN A 135 0.37 19.55 -19.06
C GLN A 135 1.17 20.69 -19.70
N LYS A 136 2.47 20.80 -19.42
CA LYS A 136 3.37 21.81 -20.02
C LYS A 136 3.33 21.80 -21.56
N ARG A 137 3.35 20.62 -22.17
CA ARG A 137 3.26 20.47 -23.64
C ARG A 137 1.92 20.91 -24.22
N ARG A 138 0.82 20.80 -23.47
CA ARG A 138 -0.50 21.31 -23.89
C ARG A 138 -0.62 22.81 -23.71
N ASP A 139 -0.02 23.33 -22.66
CA ASP A 139 -0.11 24.73 -22.27
C ASP A 139 0.84 25.63 -23.07
N THR A 140 1.83 25.07 -23.78
CA THR A 140 2.72 25.83 -24.68
C THR A 140 2.09 25.92 -26.08
N PRO A 141 1.49 27.05 -26.50
CA PRO A 141 1.00 27.22 -27.85
C PRO A 141 2.19 27.45 -28.79
N SER A 142 2.10 26.92 -30.01
CA SER A 142 3.02 27.25 -31.10
C SER A 142 2.88 28.73 -31.47
N GLY A 143 3.69 29.58 -30.84
CA GLY A 143 3.93 30.97 -31.25
C GLY A 143 3.21 32.04 -30.43
N GLN A 144 3.67 32.34 -29.22
CA GLN A 144 3.80 33.72 -28.68
C GLN A 144 4.58 33.69 -27.36
N GLY A 145 5.47 34.66 -27.17
CA GLY A 145 6.43 34.72 -26.07
C GLY A 145 5.80 34.77 -24.68
N SER A 146 6.61 34.35 -23.71
CA SER A 146 6.34 34.23 -22.28
C SER A 146 5.49 35.39 -21.74
N SER A 147 4.25 35.07 -21.35
CA SER A 147 3.35 35.99 -20.66
C SER A 147 3.78 36.08 -19.20
N TRP A 148 3.63 37.25 -18.57
CA TRP A 148 3.88 37.47 -17.13
C TRP A 148 3.14 36.47 -16.21
N GLN A 149 2.16 35.74 -16.73
CA GLN A 149 1.45 34.64 -16.05
C GLN A 149 2.34 33.40 -15.80
N ASP A 150 3.35 33.14 -16.63
CA ASP A 150 4.26 31.98 -16.50
C ASP A 150 5.21 32.11 -15.29
N ILE A 151 5.43 33.34 -14.80
CA ILE A 151 6.27 33.63 -13.63
C ILE A 151 5.50 33.41 -12.31
N SER A 152 4.17 33.28 -12.36
CA SER A 152 3.33 33.17 -11.16
C SER A 152 3.06 31.72 -10.69
N ASP A 153 3.47 30.71 -11.47
CA ASP A 153 3.15 29.29 -11.23
C ASP A 153 4.23 28.53 -10.43
N ASP A 154 5.26 29.24 -9.94
CA ASP A 154 6.36 28.71 -9.10
C ASP A 154 5.92 28.29 -7.67
N ARG A 155 4.60 28.18 -7.43
CA ARG A 155 4.00 27.73 -6.17
C ARG A 155 3.36 26.34 -6.26
N ARG A 156 3.50 25.62 -7.37
CA ARG A 156 3.09 24.21 -7.40
C ARG A 156 4.06 23.39 -6.56
N ARG A 157 3.57 22.92 -5.41
CA ARG A 157 4.31 22.03 -4.52
C ARG A 157 4.88 20.87 -5.33
N GLU A 158 6.18 20.61 -5.21
CA GLU A 158 6.78 19.44 -5.86
C GLU A 158 6.21 18.15 -5.27
N SER A 159 5.96 17.16 -6.13
CA SER A 159 5.62 15.82 -5.66
C SER A 159 6.82 15.17 -5.01
N SER A 160 6.54 14.47 -3.90
CA SER A 160 7.55 13.73 -3.16
C SER A 160 7.00 12.38 -2.72
N ALA A 161 7.90 11.41 -2.61
CA ALA A 161 7.64 10.08 -2.09
C ALA A 161 8.64 9.78 -0.97
N VAL A 162 8.14 9.24 0.14
CA VAL A 162 8.94 8.74 1.25
C VAL A 162 8.77 7.23 1.28
N VAL A 163 9.88 6.50 1.18
CA VAL A 163 9.91 5.05 1.38
C VAL A 163 10.23 4.79 2.85
N CYS A 164 9.36 4.05 3.54
CA CYS A 164 9.55 3.67 4.93
C CYS A 164 9.60 2.15 5.06
N ASP A 165 10.64 1.60 5.68
CA ASP A 165 10.78 0.17 5.90
C ASP A 165 11.51 -0.10 7.21
N ILE A 166 11.15 -1.17 7.91
CA ILE A 166 11.84 -1.57 9.15
C ILE A 166 13.22 -2.19 8.85
N ASN A 167 13.40 -2.76 7.65
CA ASN A 167 14.61 -3.45 7.26
C ASN A 167 15.60 -2.50 6.55
N LYS A 168 16.74 -2.27 7.19
CA LYS A 168 17.80 -1.38 6.70
C LYS A 168 18.46 -1.87 5.42
N GLU A 169 18.65 -3.18 5.27
CA GLU A 169 19.26 -3.74 4.05
C GLU A 169 18.34 -3.61 2.85
N MET A 170 17.02 -3.74 3.05
CA MET A 170 16.03 -3.47 1.99
C MET A 170 16.14 -2.02 1.49
N LEU A 171 16.12 -1.04 2.41
CA LEU A 171 16.26 0.38 2.06
C LEU A 171 17.58 0.69 1.35
N LYS A 172 18.68 0.08 1.80
CA LYS A 172 19.99 0.22 1.17
C LYS A 172 19.99 -0.30 -0.27
N MET A 173 19.38 -1.45 -0.51
CA MET A 173 19.23 -2.03 -1.85
C MET A 173 18.32 -1.15 -2.74
N GLY A 174 17.21 -0.66 -2.19
CA GLY A 174 16.31 0.27 -2.88
C GLY A 174 17.00 1.57 -3.27
N LYS A 175 17.77 2.16 -2.35
CA LYS A 175 18.55 3.37 -2.60
C LYS A 175 19.56 3.18 -3.73
N GLN A 176 20.35 2.09 -3.69
CA GLN A 176 21.30 1.76 -4.75
C GLN A 176 20.61 1.55 -6.11
N LYS A 177 19.39 1.01 -6.13
CA LYS A 177 18.59 0.84 -7.34
C LYS A 177 18.12 2.19 -7.89
N ALA A 178 17.58 3.06 -7.03
CA ALA A 178 17.16 4.40 -7.41
C ALA A 178 18.32 5.26 -7.94
N ASP A 179 19.49 5.18 -7.28
CA ASP A 179 20.72 5.87 -7.72
C ASP A 179 21.15 5.43 -9.12
N ARG A 180 21.13 4.12 -9.40
CA ARG A 180 21.44 3.56 -10.74
C ARG A 180 20.43 3.98 -11.81
N MET A 181 19.19 4.22 -11.43
CA MET A 181 18.13 4.71 -12.33
C MET A 181 18.15 6.24 -12.50
N GLY A 182 19.02 6.96 -11.78
CA GLY A 182 19.07 8.43 -11.84
C GLY A 182 17.90 9.12 -11.14
N VAL A 183 17.17 8.42 -10.26
CA VAL A 183 16.03 8.99 -9.52
C VAL A 183 16.56 9.72 -8.28
N VAL A 184 16.92 11.00 -8.45
CA VAL A 184 17.57 11.80 -7.39
C VAL A 184 16.65 12.80 -6.69
N SER A 185 15.60 13.29 -7.37
CA SER A 185 14.70 14.30 -6.81
C SER A 185 13.37 13.71 -6.35
N GLY A 186 12.86 14.24 -5.23
CA GLY A 186 11.53 13.89 -4.71
C GLY A 186 11.42 12.52 -4.05
N LEU A 187 12.53 11.79 -3.82
CA LEU A 187 12.53 10.48 -3.16
C LEU A 187 13.35 10.53 -1.87
N SER A 188 12.73 10.13 -0.75
CA SER A 188 13.37 10.04 0.57
C SER A 188 13.22 8.63 1.14
N TRP A 189 14.15 8.23 2.01
CA TRP A 189 14.19 6.90 2.62
C TRP A 189 14.26 7.02 4.14
N VAL A 190 13.41 6.29 4.84
CA VAL A 190 13.28 6.34 6.31
C VAL A 190 13.21 4.92 6.86
N VAL A 191 13.95 4.67 7.93
CA VAL A 191 13.80 3.43 8.70
C VAL A 191 12.66 3.65 9.70
N GLY A 192 11.64 2.80 9.69
CA GLY A 192 10.50 2.95 10.59
C GLY A 192 9.63 1.69 10.66
N ASP A 193 8.98 1.51 11.79
CA ASP A 193 7.98 0.45 11.99
C ASP A 193 6.62 0.94 11.46
N ALA A 194 5.89 0.07 10.76
CA ALA A 194 4.54 0.39 10.29
C ALA A 194 3.55 0.56 11.45
N GLU A 195 3.85 -0.04 12.61
CA GLU A 195 3.04 0.07 13.84
C GLU A 195 3.35 1.34 14.66
N GLU A 196 4.46 2.02 14.37
CA GLU A 196 4.87 3.25 15.04
C GLU A 196 5.69 4.10 14.06
N LEU A 197 4.98 4.85 13.22
CA LEU A 197 5.59 5.58 12.13
C LEU A 197 6.27 6.87 12.63
N PRO A 198 7.52 7.15 12.23
CA PRO A 198 8.28 8.33 12.67
C PRO A 198 7.88 9.60 11.91
N PHE A 199 6.57 9.83 11.76
CA PHE A 199 6.00 10.98 11.07
C PHE A 199 4.93 11.61 11.95
N ASP A 200 4.76 12.93 11.83
CA ASP A 200 3.64 13.61 12.48
C ASP A 200 2.32 13.27 11.77
N ASP A 201 1.23 13.67 12.42
CA ASP A 201 -0.13 13.53 11.91
C ASP A 201 -0.32 14.35 10.62
N ASP A 202 -1.25 13.91 9.75
CA ASP A 202 -1.72 14.69 8.60
C ASP A 202 -0.62 15.18 7.63
N GLN A 203 0.40 14.36 7.38
CA GLN A 203 1.52 14.74 6.52
C GLN A 203 1.35 14.32 5.06
N PHE A 204 0.68 13.20 4.79
CA PHE A 204 0.67 12.55 3.47
C PHE A 204 -0.69 12.59 2.80
N ASP A 205 -0.67 12.71 1.47
CA ASP A 205 -1.88 12.67 0.65
C ASP A 205 -2.26 11.23 0.28
N ILE A 206 -1.24 10.37 0.14
CA ILE A 206 -1.39 8.97 -0.26
C ILE A 206 -0.49 8.10 0.62
N TYR A 207 -1.06 7.00 1.10
CA TYR A 207 -0.35 5.93 1.81
C TYR A 207 -0.43 4.66 0.96
N THR A 208 0.71 4.04 0.67
CA THR A 208 0.78 2.73 0.05
C THR A 208 1.47 1.71 0.93
N ILE A 209 0.98 0.48 0.89
CA ILE A 209 1.70 -0.70 1.37
C ILE A 209 1.45 -1.84 0.39
N ALA A 210 2.51 -2.33 -0.25
CA ALA A 210 2.41 -3.34 -1.30
C ALA A 210 3.19 -4.60 -0.92
N PHE A 211 2.47 -5.72 -0.76
CA PHE A 211 3.01 -7.01 -0.36
C PHE A 211 3.81 -6.98 0.95
N GLY A 212 3.47 -6.07 1.86
CA GLY A 212 4.14 -5.88 3.14
C GLY A 212 3.25 -6.16 4.35
N ILE A 213 1.99 -5.74 4.31
CA ILE A 213 1.12 -5.66 5.50
C ILE A 213 0.87 -7.01 6.17
N ARG A 214 0.88 -8.11 5.39
CA ARG A 214 0.72 -9.47 5.95
C ARG A 214 1.79 -9.86 6.96
N ASN A 215 2.96 -9.19 6.92
CA ASN A 215 4.08 -9.48 7.80
C ASN A 215 4.09 -8.59 9.05
N VAL A 216 3.23 -7.56 9.10
CA VAL A 216 3.07 -6.71 10.28
C VAL A 216 2.50 -7.53 11.43
N THR A 217 2.94 -7.24 12.65
CA THR A 217 2.55 -8.04 13.82
C THR A 217 1.12 -7.71 14.23
N ARG A 218 0.84 -6.41 14.39
CA ARG A 218 -0.47 -5.84 14.71
C ARG A 218 -0.97 -4.99 13.54
N MET A 219 -1.73 -5.64 12.65
CA MET A 219 -2.26 -5.00 11.44
C MET A 219 -3.25 -3.87 11.77
N ASP A 220 -4.03 -4.02 12.83
CA ASP A 220 -4.94 -3.00 13.36
C ASP A 220 -4.19 -1.72 13.76
N GLN A 221 -3.08 -1.85 14.48
CA GLN A 221 -2.24 -0.72 14.85
C GLN A 221 -1.60 -0.06 13.62
N ALA A 222 -1.10 -0.83 12.66
CA ALA A 222 -0.56 -0.25 11.44
C ALA A 222 -1.62 0.47 10.58
N LEU A 223 -2.87 -0.01 10.59
CA LEU A 223 -3.99 0.69 9.94
C LEU A 223 -4.31 2.01 10.66
N GLN A 224 -4.25 2.04 12.00
CA GLN A 224 -4.42 3.28 12.78
C GLN A 224 -3.29 4.28 12.51
N GLU A 225 -2.04 3.83 12.47
CA GLU A 225 -0.89 4.67 12.10
C GLU A 225 -1.02 5.21 10.67
N ALA A 226 -1.46 4.38 9.73
CA ALA A 226 -1.73 4.81 8.37
C ALA A 226 -2.81 5.90 8.32
N LEU A 227 -3.88 5.77 9.11
CA LEU A 227 -4.91 6.80 9.23
C LEU A 227 -4.35 8.07 9.88
N ARG A 228 -3.52 7.96 10.91
CA ARG A 228 -2.93 9.10 11.63
C ARG A 228 -2.08 9.98 10.70
N VAL A 229 -1.18 9.38 9.93
CA VAL A 229 -0.22 10.12 9.08
C VAL A 229 -0.84 10.66 7.78
N LEU A 230 -1.99 10.12 7.35
CA LEU A 230 -2.75 10.64 6.22
C LEU A 230 -3.44 11.95 6.58
N LYS A 231 -3.47 12.92 5.66
CA LYS A 231 -4.30 14.13 5.77
C LYS A 231 -5.78 13.79 5.69
N PRO A 232 -6.70 14.65 6.17
CA PRO A 232 -8.11 14.58 5.79
C PRO A 232 -8.27 14.62 4.27
N GLY A 233 -9.06 13.71 3.72
CA GLY A 233 -9.17 13.44 2.28
C GLY A 233 -8.05 12.57 1.69
N GLY A 234 -7.03 12.23 2.48
CA GLY A 234 -5.93 11.36 2.10
C GLY A 234 -6.39 9.92 1.86
N ARG A 235 -5.68 9.23 0.97
CA ARG A 235 -6.08 7.89 0.50
C ARG A 235 -5.09 6.82 0.95
N PHE A 236 -5.60 5.79 1.62
CA PHE A 236 -4.88 4.55 1.88
C PHE A 236 -5.09 3.57 0.74
N MET A 237 -4.02 2.90 0.32
CA MET A 237 -4.04 1.85 -0.71
C MET A 237 -3.14 0.68 -0.33
N CYS A 238 -3.73 -0.51 -0.25
CA CYS A 238 -3.02 -1.74 0.07
C CYS A 238 -3.13 -2.73 -1.09
N LEU A 239 -1.99 -3.19 -1.59
CA LEU A 239 -1.92 -4.24 -2.61
C LEU A 239 -1.34 -5.50 -1.96
N GLU A 240 -2.15 -6.54 -1.76
CA GLU A 240 -1.71 -7.72 -1.02
C GLU A 240 -2.32 -9.01 -1.58
N PHE A 241 -1.63 -10.13 -1.37
CA PHE A 241 -2.17 -11.45 -1.68
C PHE A 241 -3.44 -11.71 -0.86
N SER A 242 -4.43 -12.33 -1.48
CA SER A 242 -5.71 -12.61 -0.83
C SER A 242 -6.24 -14.00 -1.19
N LYS A 243 -7.55 -14.21 -1.02
CA LYS A 243 -8.20 -15.49 -1.29
C LYS A 243 -8.74 -15.52 -2.71
N VAL A 244 -8.30 -16.53 -3.46
CA VAL A 244 -8.82 -16.80 -4.81
C VAL A 244 -10.32 -17.10 -4.73
N THR A 245 -11.13 -16.35 -5.48
CA THR A 245 -12.59 -16.43 -5.40
C THR A 245 -13.16 -17.59 -6.21
N ASN A 246 -12.48 -17.98 -7.29
CA ASN A 246 -12.89 -19.12 -8.12
C ASN A 246 -12.37 -20.45 -7.54
N PRO A 247 -13.23 -21.43 -7.19
CA PRO A 247 -12.82 -22.69 -6.57
C PRO A 247 -11.85 -23.54 -7.39
N VAL A 248 -11.95 -23.51 -8.72
CA VAL A 248 -11.06 -24.28 -9.61
C VAL A 248 -9.67 -23.63 -9.62
N LEU A 249 -9.64 -22.30 -9.79
CA LEU A 249 -8.39 -21.55 -9.74
C LEU A 249 -7.74 -21.66 -8.36
N ALA A 250 -8.52 -21.67 -7.29
CA ALA A 250 -8.02 -21.85 -5.93
C ALA A 250 -7.29 -23.18 -5.79
N ARG A 251 -7.88 -24.30 -6.24
CA ARG A 251 -7.22 -25.62 -6.19
C ARG A 251 -5.90 -25.66 -6.97
N LEU A 252 -5.88 -25.05 -8.16
CA LEU A 252 -4.66 -24.98 -8.98
C LEU A 252 -3.59 -24.10 -8.32
N TYR A 253 -3.99 -22.95 -7.80
CA TYR A 253 -3.10 -22.04 -7.08
C TYR A 253 -2.56 -22.69 -5.80
N ASP A 254 -3.37 -23.44 -5.08
CA ASP A 254 -2.99 -24.17 -3.88
C ASP A 254 -1.93 -25.22 -4.19
N ALA A 255 -2.16 -26.04 -5.22
CA ALA A 255 -1.19 -27.05 -5.66
C ALA A 255 0.14 -26.39 -6.08
N TYR A 256 0.07 -25.34 -6.91
CA TYR A 256 1.26 -24.58 -7.32
C TYR A 256 1.99 -23.98 -6.11
N SER A 257 1.27 -23.36 -5.20
CA SER A 257 1.86 -22.66 -4.05
C SER A 257 2.55 -23.62 -3.09
N PHE A 258 2.00 -24.80 -2.81
CA PHE A 258 2.62 -25.73 -1.86
C PHE A 258 3.71 -26.61 -2.50
N GLN A 259 3.59 -26.95 -3.78
CA GLN A 259 4.48 -27.92 -4.42
C GLN A 259 5.57 -27.28 -5.27
N VAL A 260 5.33 -26.08 -5.80
CA VAL A 260 6.25 -25.44 -6.74
C VAL A 260 7.01 -24.28 -6.11
N ILE A 261 6.31 -23.36 -5.42
CA ILE A 261 6.93 -22.13 -4.90
C ILE A 261 8.12 -22.42 -3.95
N PRO A 262 7.99 -23.28 -2.92
CA PRO A 262 9.12 -23.56 -2.01
C PRO A 262 10.29 -24.25 -2.72
N VAL A 263 10.02 -25.19 -3.63
CA VAL A 263 11.05 -25.89 -4.42
C VAL A 263 11.80 -24.89 -5.31
N LEU A 264 11.06 -23.99 -5.95
CA LEU A 264 11.65 -22.94 -6.77
C LEU A 264 12.50 -21.99 -5.92
N GLY A 265 12.08 -21.69 -4.69
CA GLY A 265 12.85 -20.92 -3.73
C GLY A 265 14.17 -21.57 -3.33
N GLU A 266 14.18 -22.89 -3.12
CA GLU A 266 15.42 -23.63 -2.85
C GLU A 266 16.36 -23.62 -4.07
N VAL A 267 15.82 -23.86 -5.26
CA VAL A 267 16.63 -23.93 -6.49
C VAL A 267 17.20 -22.56 -6.89
N ILE A 268 16.43 -21.48 -6.77
CA ILE A 268 16.85 -20.13 -7.20
C ILE A 268 17.61 -19.40 -6.10
N ALA A 269 17.06 -19.44 -4.87
CA ALA A 269 17.52 -18.61 -3.77
C ALA A 269 18.28 -19.40 -2.69
N GLY A 270 18.24 -20.73 -2.70
CA GLY A 270 18.80 -21.56 -1.63
C GLY A 270 18.13 -21.30 -0.29
N ASP A 271 16.85 -20.92 -0.31
CA ASP A 271 16.11 -20.52 0.89
C ASP A 271 14.66 -21.04 0.89
N TRP A 272 14.51 -22.36 1.00
CA TRP A 272 13.20 -23.00 1.14
C TRP A 272 12.32 -22.38 2.24
N LYS A 273 12.90 -22.06 3.40
CA LYS A 273 12.15 -21.64 4.61
C LYS A 273 11.46 -20.30 4.41
N SER A 274 12.13 -19.33 3.77
CA SER A 274 11.52 -18.03 3.47
C SER A 274 10.32 -18.15 2.51
N TYR A 275 10.39 -19.05 1.54
CA TYR A 275 9.30 -19.29 0.59
C TYR A 275 8.16 -20.09 1.20
N GLN A 276 8.45 -21.04 2.08
CA GLN A 276 7.43 -21.71 2.87
C GLN A 276 6.68 -20.69 3.76
N TYR A 277 7.41 -19.85 4.50
CA TYR A 277 6.82 -18.77 5.29
C TYR A 277 5.93 -17.84 4.45
N LEU A 278 6.37 -17.49 3.24
CA LEU A 278 5.55 -16.69 2.33
C LEU A 278 4.19 -17.35 2.08
N VAL A 279 4.17 -18.62 1.67
CA VAL A 279 2.93 -19.35 1.36
C VAL A 279 2.03 -19.42 2.60
N GLU A 280 2.60 -19.70 3.76
CA GLU A 280 1.86 -19.77 5.02
C GLU A 280 1.29 -18.40 5.45
N SER A 281 2.06 -17.32 5.26
CA SER A 281 1.61 -15.95 5.57
C SER A 281 0.40 -15.54 4.72
N ILE A 282 0.38 -15.89 3.42
CA ILE A 282 -0.75 -15.65 2.52
C ILE A 282 -2.00 -16.42 2.98
N ARG A 283 -1.81 -17.61 3.55
CA ARG A 283 -2.93 -18.41 4.08
C ARG A 283 -3.50 -17.84 5.36
N LYS A 284 -2.67 -17.22 6.21
CA LYS A 284 -3.13 -16.56 7.43
C LYS A 284 -3.69 -15.17 7.21
N PHE A 285 -3.33 -14.51 6.10
CA PHE A 285 -3.86 -13.18 5.79
C PHE A 285 -5.40 -13.21 5.65
N PRO A 286 -6.11 -12.21 6.24
CA PRO A 286 -7.55 -12.07 6.11
C PRO A 286 -8.01 -12.05 4.64
N ASN A 287 -9.21 -12.55 4.39
CA ASN A 287 -9.82 -12.43 3.09
C ASN A 287 -10.21 -10.98 2.77
N GLN A 288 -10.64 -10.74 1.53
CA GLN A 288 -10.95 -9.41 1.04
C GLN A 288 -11.97 -8.67 1.90
N GLN A 289 -13.01 -9.36 2.36
CA GLN A 289 -14.09 -8.75 3.13
C GLN A 289 -13.69 -8.53 4.59
N GLU A 290 -12.94 -9.47 5.17
CA GLU A 290 -12.37 -9.34 6.52
C GLU A 290 -11.40 -8.16 6.60
N PHE A 291 -10.43 -8.08 5.67
CA PHE A 291 -9.46 -6.98 5.65
C PHE A 291 -10.13 -5.64 5.37
N LYS A 292 -11.17 -5.62 4.53
CA LYS A 292 -12.02 -4.43 4.35
C LYS A 292 -12.67 -4.01 5.68
N GLY A 293 -13.25 -4.95 6.43
CA GLY A 293 -13.85 -4.67 7.73
C GLY A 293 -12.83 -4.08 8.71
N MET A 294 -11.61 -4.65 8.76
CA MET A 294 -10.52 -4.10 9.58
C MET A 294 -10.17 -2.65 9.23
N MET A 295 -10.19 -2.28 7.95
CA MET A 295 -9.97 -0.90 7.52
C MET A 295 -11.12 0.02 7.96
N GLU A 296 -12.37 -0.43 7.85
CA GLU A 296 -13.54 0.32 8.30
C GLU A 296 -13.50 0.53 9.83
N ASP A 297 -13.14 -0.52 10.59
CA ASP A 297 -12.97 -0.47 12.04
C ASP A 297 -11.84 0.46 12.48
N ALA A 298 -10.76 0.55 11.69
CA ALA A 298 -9.67 1.50 11.93
C ALA A 298 -10.09 2.96 11.70
N GLY A 299 -11.20 3.21 10.99
CA GLY A 299 -11.73 4.55 10.72
C GLY A 299 -11.61 5.01 9.27
N PHE A 300 -11.23 4.13 8.34
CA PHE A 300 -11.26 4.48 6.91
C PHE A 300 -12.69 4.49 6.37
N TYR A 301 -12.98 5.46 5.52
CA TYR A 301 -14.26 5.61 4.84
C TYR A 301 -14.19 5.17 3.37
N CYS A 302 -15.37 4.86 2.82
CA CYS A 302 -15.54 4.43 1.44
C CYS A 302 -14.61 3.27 1.05
N VAL A 303 -14.44 2.30 1.96
CA VAL A 303 -13.52 1.19 1.74
C VAL A 303 -14.01 0.28 0.61
N GLN A 304 -13.14 0.08 -0.37
CA GLN A 304 -13.37 -0.75 -1.54
C GLN A 304 -12.21 -1.74 -1.70
N HIS A 305 -12.49 -2.89 -2.31
CA HIS A 305 -11.47 -3.82 -2.77
C HIS A 305 -11.71 -4.18 -4.24
N HIS A 306 -10.64 -4.48 -4.96
CA HIS A 306 -10.69 -4.95 -6.34
C HIS A 306 -9.79 -6.17 -6.48
N ASP A 307 -10.37 -7.29 -6.93
CA ASP A 307 -9.62 -8.52 -7.16
C ASP A 307 -8.80 -8.44 -8.45
N LEU A 308 -7.55 -8.88 -8.37
CA LEU A 308 -6.63 -9.05 -9.48
C LEU A 308 -6.34 -10.53 -9.66
N THR A 309 -6.31 -10.98 -10.92
CA THR A 309 -6.03 -12.38 -11.28
C THR A 309 -6.93 -13.38 -10.55
N GLY A 310 -8.24 -13.09 -10.47
CA GLY A 310 -9.21 -13.99 -9.82
C GLY A 310 -9.12 -14.06 -8.30
N GLY A 311 -8.56 -13.03 -7.64
CA GLY A 311 -8.46 -12.93 -6.18
C GLY A 311 -7.14 -13.43 -5.61
N VAL A 312 -6.16 -13.77 -6.45
CA VAL A 312 -4.79 -14.06 -5.99
C VAL A 312 -4.21 -12.85 -5.26
N VAL A 313 -4.46 -11.65 -5.80
CA VAL A 313 -4.11 -10.36 -5.20
C VAL A 313 -5.37 -9.51 -5.13
N ALA A 314 -5.52 -8.74 -4.06
CA ALA A 314 -6.56 -7.74 -3.93
C ALA A 314 -5.92 -6.36 -3.72
N LEU A 315 -6.53 -5.36 -4.36
CA LEU A 315 -6.24 -3.95 -4.13
C LEU A 315 -7.34 -3.35 -3.26
N HIS A 316 -7.03 -3.07 -2.00
CA HIS A 316 -7.90 -2.36 -1.08
C HIS A 316 -7.59 -0.88 -1.06
N SER A 317 -8.63 -0.05 -0.95
CA SER A 317 -8.45 1.39 -0.76
C SER A 317 -9.53 1.99 0.11
N GLY A 318 -9.17 3.01 0.88
CA GLY A 318 -10.07 3.78 1.73
C GLY A 318 -9.56 5.22 1.90
N PHE A 319 -10.39 6.09 2.44
CA PHE A 319 -10.07 7.51 2.65
C PHE A 319 -10.14 7.86 4.12
N LYS A 320 -9.25 8.77 4.56
CA LYS A 320 -9.44 9.50 5.82
C LYS A 320 -10.44 10.63 5.56
N LEU A 321 -11.48 10.76 6.39
CA LEU A 321 -12.41 11.89 6.36
C LEU A 321 -12.23 12.77 7.58
#